data_AF-A0A5C6E6E2-F1
#
_entry.id   AF-A0A5C6E6E2-F1
#
_cell.length_a   1.000
_cell.length_b   1.000
_cell.length_c   1.000
_cell.angle_alpha   90.00
_cell.angle_beta   90.00
_cell.angle_gamma   90.00
#
_symmetry.space_group_name_H-M   'P 1'
#
loop_
_entity.id
_entity.type
_entity.pdbx_description
1 polymer ?
#
loop_
_entity_poly.entity_id
_entity_poly.type
_entity_poly.pdbx_seq_one_letter_code
_entity_poly.pdbx_strand_id
1 'polypeptide(L)'
;MIDSLPERYRRDIEVLVESYGTDQSIYEYISAEQKKHFPKLFGVNRIREVDWSSDQHVARATQHLMSGYALLERGYAKRIHEDRPEELARAASTFGRLSFWWGTRDENDGFLCNANDLLKTLASGDIELVQRYTAVTPQRAITGPMAAKLLHAGITAVISHDRERLADALDEYETWKKPKTYISCMYATLRGLLDSDAVQVAQGLDALINASRKIFQHYDLFKYICLEPHGLYELCRWYDAELVSEFNPDRCLPWDNGLYQWVRSNESRIPHYDVASLSTALQEWLVQLPFRDELAHHWPSER
;
A
#
# COMPACT_ATOMS: atom_id res chain seq x y z
N MET A 1 18.06 -13.24 2.37
CA MET A 1 17.23 -13.25 3.59
C MET A 1 16.78 -14.64 4.06
N ILE A 2 16.34 -15.54 3.17
CA ILE A 2 15.69 -16.81 3.56
C ILE A 2 16.51 -17.68 4.52
N ASP A 3 17.84 -17.72 4.36
CA ASP A 3 18.72 -18.56 5.20
C ASP A 3 18.73 -18.17 6.68
N SER A 4 18.47 -16.89 7.00
CA SER A 4 18.41 -16.41 8.38
C SER A 4 17.08 -16.72 9.08
N LEU A 5 16.11 -17.30 8.37
CA LEU A 5 14.82 -17.66 8.94
C LEU A 5 14.86 -19.04 9.61
N PRO A 6 14.11 -19.23 10.72
CA PRO A 6 13.84 -20.56 11.27
C PRO A 6 13.36 -21.55 10.21
N GLU A 7 13.82 -22.81 10.29
CA GLU A 7 13.56 -23.84 9.27
C GLU A 7 12.07 -24.04 8.95
N ARG A 8 11.21 -23.97 9.96
CA ARG A 8 9.75 -24.06 9.80
C ARG A 8 9.18 -23.02 8.82
N TYR A 9 9.79 -21.84 8.78
CA TYR A 9 9.34 -20.76 7.90
C TYR A 9 9.93 -20.88 6.49
N ARG A 10 11.14 -21.43 6.35
CA ARG A 10 11.79 -21.61 5.04
C ARG A 10 10.97 -22.50 4.12
N ARG A 11 10.50 -23.66 4.61
CA ARG A 11 9.68 -24.59 3.81
C ARG A 11 8.36 -23.98 3.34
N ASP A 12 7.65 -23.28 4.23
CA ASP A 12 6.40 -22.59 3.88
C ASP A 12 6.65 -21.54 2.79
N ILE A 13 7.75 -20.78 2.93
CA ILE A 13 8.13 -19.71 2.00
C ILE A 13 8.53 -20.27 0.65
N GLU A 14 9.35 -21.33 0.59
CA GLU A 14 9.82 -21.92 -0.68
C GLU A 14 8.65 -22.30 -1.58
N VAL A 15 7.63 -22.98 -1.03
CA VAL A 15 6.42 -23.38 -1.78
C VAL A 15 5.66 -22.16 -2.30
N LEU A 16 5.52 -21.11 -1.49
CA LEU A 16 4.82 -19.89 -1.88
C LEU A 16 5.60 -19.11 -2.93
N VAL A 17 6.92 -18.98 -2.77
CA VAL A 17 7.84 -18.28 -3.66
C VAL A 17 7.81 -18.85 -5.08
N GLU A 18 7.73 -20.17 -5.23
CA GLU A 18 7.55 -20.81 -6.54
C GLU A 18 6.22 -20.39 -7.20
N SER A 19 5.15 -20.30 -6.42
CA SER A 19 3.82 -19.93 -6.94
C SER A 19 3.71 -18.48 -7.42
N TYR A 20 4.57 -17.59 -6.95
CA TYR A 20 4.57 -16.16 -7.32
C TYR A 20 5.56 -15.78 -8.43
N GLY A 21 6.20 -16.75 -9.09
CA GLY A 21 7.08 -16.49 -10.24
C GLY A 21 8.30 -15.62 -9.90
N THR A 22 8.97 -15.94 -8.80
CA THR A 22 10.17 -15.21 -8.36
C THR A 22 11.35 -15.38 -9.31
N ASP A 23 11.47 -16.50 -9.99
CA ASP A 23 12.49 -16.76 -11.00
C ASP A 23 12.34 -15.90 -12.28
N GLN A 24 11.20 -15.24 -12.46
CA GLN A 24 10.87 -14.45 -13.65
C GLN A 24 11.06 -12.95 -13.42
N SER A 25 11.33 -12.20 -14.49
CA SER A 25 11.13 -10.74 -14.50
C SER A 25 9.64 -10.39 -14.39
N ILE A 26 9.34 -9.14 -13.97
CA ILE A 26 7.93 -8.67 -13.94
C ILE A 26 7.30 -8.71 -15.33
N TYR A 27 8.08 -8.42 -16.38
CA TYR A 27 7.62 -8.48 -17.76
C TYR A 27 7.24 -9.90 -18.17
N GLU A 28 8.09 -10.89 -17.89
CA GLU A 28 7.82 -12.30 -18.22
C GLU A 28 6.59 -12.82 -17.47
N TYR A 29 6.51 -12.54 -16.17
CA TYR A 29 5.37 -12.91 -15.33
C TYR A 29 4.05 -12.36 -15.87
N ILE A 30 3.99 -11.04 -16.11
CA ILE A 30 2.76 -10.41 -16.61
C ILE A 30 2.47 -10.84 -18.05
N SER A 31 3.46 -10.91 -18.95
CA SER A 31 3.24 -11.32 -20.34
C SER A 31 2.69 -12.74 -20.46
N ALA A 32 3.11 -13.66 -19.59
CA ALA A 32 2.54 -15.01 -19.53
C ALA A 32 1.05 -14.97 -19.14
N GLU A 33 0.71 -14.18 -18.11
CA GLU A 33 -0.68 -13.98 -17.70
C GLU A 33 -1.52 -13.28 -18.77
N GLN A 34 -0.95 -12.31 -19.49
CA GLN A 34 -1.59 -11.67 -20.64
C GLN A 34 -1.98 -12.71 -21.70
N LYS A 35 -1.03 -13.55 -22.14
CA LYS A 35 -1.31 -14.60 -23.14
C LYS A 35 -2.44 -15.55 -22.72
N LYS A 36 -2.51 -15.86 -21.43
CA LYS A 36 -3.49 -16.80 -20.85
C LYS A 36 -4.87 -16.17 -20.65
N HIS A 37 -4.94 -14.90 -20.26
CA HIS A 37 -6.16 -14.27 -19.77
C HIS A 37 -6.71 -13.14 -20.65
N PHE A 38 -5.89 -12.50 -21.50
CA PHE A 38 -6.31 -11.37 -22.34
C PHE A 38 -7.54 -11.64 -23.22
N PRO A 39 -7.68 -12.79 -23.89
CA PRO A 39 -8.88 -13.06 -24.69
C PRO A 39 -10.19 -12.93 -23.89
N LYS A 40 -10.16 -13.26 -22.58
CA LYS A 40 -11.30 -13.11 -21.68
C LYS A 40 -11.45 -11.68 -21.16
N LEU A 41 -10.33 -11.03 -20.83
CA LEU A 41 -10.34 -9.67 -20.27
C LEU A 41 -10.84 -8.61 -21.26
N PHE A 42 -10.50 -8.72 -22.55
CA PHE A 42 -11.05 -7.84 -23.59
C PHE A 42 -12.49 -8.17 -23.98
N GLY A 43 -12.94 -9.41 -23.77
CA GLY A 43 -14.26 -9.89 -24.21
C GLY A 43 -15.39 -9.72 -23.19
N VAL A 44 -15.11 -9.88 -21.89
CA VAL A 44 -16.13 -9.91 -20.82
C VAL A 44 -16.12 -8.63 -19.96
N ASN A 45 -14.96 -7.96 -19.85
CA ASN A 45 -14.77 -6.78 -19.02
C ASN A 45 -14.64 -5.48 -19.83
N ARG A 46 -15.20 -5.42 -21.07
CA ARG A 46 -15.56 -4.10 -21.61
C ARG A 46 -16.55 -3.53 -20.62
N ILE A 47 -16.07 -2.59 -19.80
CA ILE A 47 -16.94 -1.72 -19.01
C ILE A 47 -17.92 -1.18 -20.05
N ARG A 48 -19.16 -1.66 -19.95
CA ARG A 48 -20.22 -1.17 -20.81
C ARG A 48 -20.22 0.34 -20.57
N GLU A 49 -20.08 1.15 -21.62
CA GLU A 49 -20.29 2.61 -21.60
C GLU A 49 -19.07 3.53 -21.37
N VAL A 50 -17.82 3.12 -21.66
CA VAL A 50 -16.69 4.09 -21.74
C VAL A 50 -16.03 4.07 -23.12
N ASP A 51 -15.99 5.21 -23.80
CA ASP A 51 -15.30 5.44 -25.08
C ASP A 51 -13.77 5.53 -24.86
N TRP A 52 -13.15 4.42 -24.51
CA TRP A 52 -11.70 4.32 -24.37
C TRP A 52 -11.00 4.02 -25.70
N SER A 53 -9.78 4.54 -25.84
CA SER A 53 -8.90 4.12 -26.92
C SER A 53 -8.49 2.65 -26.75
N SER A 54 -8.01 2.02 -27.84
CA SER A 54 -7.47 0.66 -27.78
C SER A 54 -6.36 0.54 -26.74
N ASP A 55 -5.49 1.55 -26.65
CA ASP A 55 -4.37 1.55 -25.71
C ASP A 55 -4.83 1.65 -24.24
N GLN A 56 -5.90 2.40 -23.97
CA GLN A 56 -6.50 2.48 -22.64
C GLN A 56 -7.17 1.17 -22.23
N HIS A 57 -7.79 0.44 -23.18
CA HIS A 57 -8.28 -0.90 -22.91
C HIS A 57 -7.14 -1.88 -22.58
N VAL A 58 -6.02 -1.82 -23.30
CA VAL A 58 -4.83 -2.64 -23.01
C VAL A 58 -4.24 -2.27 -21.65
N ALA A 59 -4.16 -0.98 -21.33
CA ALA A 59 -3.70 -0.49 -20.03
C ALA A 59 -4.59 -1.02 -18.90
N ARG A 60 -5.91 -0.95 -19.03
CA ARG A 60 -6.85 -1.49 -18.04
C ARG A 60 -6.72 -3.01 -17.88
N ALA A 61 -6.63 -3.76 -18.98
CA ALA A 61 -6.47 -5.21 -18.91
C ALA A 61 -5.15 -5.60 -18.23
N THR A 62 -4.06 -4.89 -18.56
CA THR A 62 -2.74 -5.08 -17.93
C THR A 62 -2.78 -4.69 -16.45
N GLN A 63 -3.41 -3.55 -16.13
CA GLN A 63 -3.62 -3.13 -14.75
C GLN A 63 -4.40 -4.18 -13.97
N HIS A 64 -5.43 -4.82 -14.53
CA HIS A 64 -6.16 -5.87 -13.82
C HIS A 64 -5.28 -7.07 -13.45
N LEU A 65 -4.35 -7.46 -14.33
CA LEU A 65 -3.38 -8.54 -14.07
C LEU A 65 -2.31 -8.15 -13.05
N MET A 66 -1.97 -6.87 -13.00
CA MET A 66 -0.98 -6.32 -12.06
C MET A 66 -1.60 -5.84 -10.73
N SER A 67 -2.90 -5.59 -10.71
CA SER A 67 -3.60 -4.99 -9.58
C SER A 67 -3.80 -6.01 -8.47
N GLY A 68 -3.74 -5.53 -7.23
CA GLY A 68 -4.05 -6.33 -6.07
C GLY A 68 -2.84 -7.05 -5.47
N TYR A 69 -3.16 -7.98 -4.56
CA TYR A 69 -2.20 -8.53 -3.63
C TYR A 69 -1.17 -9.47 -4.26
N ALA A 70 -1.46 -10.10 -5.41
CA ALA A 70 -0.51 -11.00 -6.08
C ALA A 70 0.81 -10.30 -6.49
N LEU A 71 0.74 -9.04 -6.97
CA LEU A 71 1.95 -8.26 -7.27
C LEU A 71 2.75 -8.00 -5.99
N LEU A 72 2.06 -7.63 -4.91
CA LEU A 72 2.68 -7.38 -3.62
C LEU A 72 3.33 -8.65 -3.07
N GLU A 73 2.62 -9.79 -3.08
CA GLU A 73 3.14 -11.11 -2.67
C GLU A 73 4.38 -11.51 -3.45
N ARG A 74 4.42 -11.24 -4.76
CA ARG A 74 5.63 -11.43 -5.56
C ARG A 74 6.79 -10.57 -5.05
N GLY A 75 6.56 -9.31 -4.71
CA GLY A 75 7.56 -8.43 -4.09
C GLY A 75 8.09 -8.99 -2.77
N TYR A 76 7.20 -9.49 -1.91
CA TYR A 76 7.57 -10.19 -0.67
C TYR A 76 8.42 -11.43 -0.97
N ALA A 77 7.99 -12.24 -1.93
CA ALA A 77 8.67 -13.47 -2.32
C ALA A 77 10.11 -13.17 -2.78
N LYS A 78 10.30 -12.16 -3.64
CA LYS A 78 11.63 -11.71 -4.06
C LYS A 78 12.47 -11.15 -2.92
N ARG A 79 11.88 -10.36 -2.02
CA ARG A 79 12.59 -9.87 -0.84
C ARG A 79 13.08 -11.02 0.03
N ILE A 80 12.22 -11.99 0.30
CA ILE A 80 12.53 -13.11 1.19
C ILE A 80 13.52 -14.07 0.56
N HIS A 81 13.27 -14.50 -0.68
CA HIS A 81 14.05 -15.53 -1.33
C HIS A 81 15.37 -14.99 -1.89
N GLU A 82 15.33 -13.87 -2.63
CA GLU A 82 16.49 -13.32 -3.36
C GLU A 82 17.19 -12.18 -2.61
N ASP A 83 16.72 -11.79 -1.43
CA ASP A 83 17.25 -10.65 -0.66
C ASP A 83 17.12 -9.31 -1.38
N ARG A 84 16.04 -9.09 -2.15
CA ARG A 84 15.83 -7.90 -2.99
C ARG A 84 14.85 -6.88 -2.40
N PRO A 85 15.28 -5.93 -1.53
CA PRO A 85 14.40 -4.93 -0.96
C PRO A 85 13.79 -3.97 -1.98
N GLU A 86 14.50 -3.69 -3.08
CA GLU A 86 13.99 -2.85 -4.16
C GLU A 86 12.76 -3.43 -4.83
N GLU A 87 12.63 -4.76 -4.88
CA GLU A 87 11.48 -5.43 -5.50
C GLU A 87 10.24 -5.33 -4.63
N LEU A 88 10.38 -5.41 -3.30
CA LEU A 88 9.27 -5.20 -2.38
C LEU A 88 8.81 -3.74 -2.39
N ALA A 89 9.73 -2.78 -2.40
CA ALA A 89 9.39 -1.37 -2.55
C ALA A 89 8.66 -1.10 -3.87
N ARG A 90 9.17 -1.66 -4.99
CA ARG A 90 8.52 -1.60 -6.32
C ARG A 90 7.12 -2.16 -6.34
N ALA A 91 6.95 -3.35 -5.80
CA ALA A 91 5.65 -3.99 -5.71
C ALA A 91 4.67 -3.17 -4.86
N ALA A 92 5.11 -2.63 -3.72
CA ALA A 92 4.27 -1.84 -2.82
C ALA A 92 3.82 -0.51 -3.43
N SER A 93 4.72 0.25 -4.06
CA SER A 93 4.36 1.49 -4.77
C SER A 93 3.48 1.20 -5.98
N THR A 94 3.83 0.26 -6.85
CA THR A 94 2.98 -0.10 -8.01
C THR A 94 1.61 -0.59 -7.55
N PHE A 95 1.53 -1.43 -6.51
CA PHE A 95 0.27 -1.85 -5.90
C PHE A 95 -0.60 -0.66 -5.49
N GLY A 96 -0.05 0.29 -4.73
CA GLY A 96 -0.77 1.50 -4.32
C GLY A 96 -1.24 2.32 -5.52
N ARG A 97 -0.35 2.61 -6.46
CA ARG A 97 -0.66 3.42 -7.66
C ARG A 97 -1.79 2.79 -8.47
N LEU A 98 -1.76 1.48 -8.69
CA LEU A 98 -2.83 0.76 -9.41
C LEU A 98 -4.13 0.64 -8.63
N SER A 99 -4.07 0.57 -7.29
CA SER A 99 -5.25 0.44 -6.42
C SER A 99 -5.99 1.77 -6.30
N PHE A 100 -5.26 2.87 -6.17
CA PHE A 100 -5.84 4.20 -6.01
C PHE A 100 -6.26 4.83 -7.33
N TRP A 101 -5.64 4.43 -8.44
CA TRP A 101 -6.03 4.82 -9.80
C TRP A 101 -7.54 4.69 -10.06
N TRP A 102 -8.14 3.57 -9.65
CA TRP A 102 -9.49 3.19 -10.06
C TRP A 102 -10.60 3.56 -9.07
N GLY A 103 -10.28 3.72 -7.79
CA GLY A 103 -11.27 3.48 -6.75
C GLY A 103 -10.99 4.24 -5.46
N THR A 104 -11.05 5.55 -5.51
CA THR A 104 -11.59 6.32 -4.38
C THR A 104 -13.09 6.08 -4.24
N ARG A 105 -13.76 5.48 -5.26
CA ARG A 105 -15.19 5.22 -5.29
C ARG A 105 -15.56 3.82 -5.82
N ASP A 106 -16.63 3.24 -5.28
CA ASP A 106 -17.21 1.97 -5.75
C ASP A 106 -18.18 2.16 -6.93
N GLU A 107 -18.84 1.09 -7.36
CA GLU A 107 -19.87 1.12 -8.41
C GLU A 107 -21.10 1.98 -8.07
N ASN A 108 -21.32 2.32 -6.80
CA ASN A 108 -22.42 3.15 -6.31
C ASN A 108 -21.96 4.57 -5.95
N ASP A 109 -20.78 5.00 -6.43
CA ASP A 109 -20.15 6.29 -6.12
C ASP A 109 -19.73 6.46 -4.63
N GLY A 110 -19.80 5.39 -3.84
CA GLY A 110 -19.45 5.37 -2.42
C GLY A 110 -17.94 5.32 -2.21
N PHE A 111 -17.44 6.08 -1.23
CA PHE A 111 -16.00 6.17 -0.99
C PHE A 111 -15.39 4.83 -0.52
N LEU A 112 -14.40 4.31 -1.26
CA LEU A 112 -13.65 3.10 -0.90
C LEU A 112 -12.42 3.46 -0.07
N CYS A 113 -12.54 3.28 1.23
CA CYS A 113 -11.50 3.58 2.20
C CYS A 113 -10.41 2.50 2.25
N ASN A 114 -9.26 2.76 1.63
CA ASN A 114 -8.12 1.82 1.53
C ASN A 114 -6.96 2.18 2.48
N ALA A 115 -7.28 2.59 3.72
CA ALA A 115 -6.30 3.14 4.66
C ALA A 115 -5.10 2.22 4.98
N ASN A 116 -5.33 0.91 5.12
CA ASN A 116 -4.23 -0.04 5.35
C ASN A 116 -3.29 -0.14 4.14
N ASP A 117 -3.84 0.01 2.93
CA ASP A 117 -3.07 -0.07 1.69
C ASP A 117 -2.29 1.23 1.43
N LEU A 118 -2.76 2.37 1.97
CA LEU A 118 -1.96 3.59 2.06
C LEU A 118 -0.69 3.35 2.88
N LEU A 119 -0.79 2.72 4.06
CA LEU A 119 0.40 2.39 4.86
C LEU A 119 1.34 1.44 4.11
N LYS A 120 0.82 0.41 3.43
CA LYS A 120 1.67 -0.48 2.63
C LYS A 120 2.40 0.28 1.51
N THR A 121 1.74 1.27 0.91
CA THR A 121 2.36 2.11 -0.12
C THR A 121 3.42 3.04 0.48
N LEU A 122 3.10 3.69 1.61
CA LEU A 122 4.04 4.57 2.33
C LEU A 122 5.32 3.83 2.74
N ALA A 123 5.24 2.52 3.02
CA ALA A 123 6.40 1.71 3.32
C ALA A 123 7.44 1.66 2.20
N SER A 124 7.06 1.97 0.96
CA SER A 124 7.98 2.11 -0.17
C SER A 124 8.64 3.49 -0.26
N GLY A 125 8.17 4.47 0.51
CA GLY A 125 8.59 5.87 0.40
C GLY A 125 7.78 6.69 -0.62
N ASP A 126 6.72 6.13 -1.22
CA ASP A 126 5.88 6.80 -2.22
C ASP A 126 4.90 7.82 -1.59
N ILE A 127 5.46 8.85 -0.96
CA ILE A 127 4.70 9.92 -0.30
C ILE A 127 3.89 10.74 -1.32
N GLU A 128 4.46 10.98 -2.50
CA GLU A 128 3.82 11.76 -3.57
C GLU A 128 2.45 11.19 -3.94
N LEU A 129 2.34 9.86 -4.07
CA LEU A 129 1.06 9.22 -4.32
C LEU A 129 0.04 9.51 -3.22
N VAL A 130 0.45 9.44 -1.95
CA VAL A 130 -0.47 9.62 -0.82
C VAL A 130 -0.87 11.08 -0.64
N GLN A 131 0.04 12.02 -0.92
CA GLN A 131 -0.29 13.45 -1.03
C GLN A 131 -1.35 13.67 -2.11
N ARG A 132 -1.15 13.10 -3.30
CA ARG A 132 -2.09 13.23 -4.40
C ARG A 132 -3.44 12.59 -4.07
N TYR A 133 -3.45 11.40 -3.50
CA TYR A 133 -4.66 10.73 -2.99
C TYR A 133 -5.42 11.61 -1.98
N THR A 134 -4.70 12.20 -1.03
CA THR A 134 -5.30 13.06 0.00
C THR A 134 -5.92 14.34 -0.60
N ALA A 135 -5.32 14.88 -1.66
CA ALA A 135 -5.82 16.10 -2.32
C ALA A 135 -7.18 15.90 -3.03
N VAL A 136 -7.53 14.67 -3.40
CA VAL A 136 -8.72 14.37 -4.22
C VAL A 136 -9.77 13.55 -3.49
N THR A 137 -9.45 13.04 -2.32
CA THR A 137 -10.35 12.19 -1.53
C THR A 137 -11.06 12.97 -0.42
N PRO A 138 -12.25 12.52 0.00
CA PRO A 138 -12.89 13.06 1.18
C PRO A 138 -11.99 12.96 2.40
N GLN A 139 -11.96 14.02 3.20
CA GLN A 139 -11.20 14.07 4.46
C GLN A 139 -11.59 12.99 5.48
N ARG A 140 -12.84 12.49 5.39
CA ARG A 140 -13.37 11.40 6.20
C ARG A 140 -14.14 10.44 5.31
N ALA A 141 -13.92 9.15 5.51
CA ALA A 141 -14.75 8.11 4.91
C ALA A 141 -16.10 8.03 5.63
N ILE A 142 -17.20 8.00 4.88
CA ILE A 142 -18.55 7.89 5.45
C ILE A 142 -18.93 6.40 5.64
N THR A 143 -18.56 5.57 4.66
CA THR A 143 -18.88 4.14 4.58
C THR A 143 -17.65 3.27 4.91
N GLY A 144 -17.90 2.00 5.23
CA GLY A 144 -16.86 1.00 5.51
C GLY A 144 -16.56 0.74 6.99
N PRO A 145 -15.64 -0.21 7.27
CA PRO A 145 -15.30 -0.60 8.63
C PRO A 145 -14.70 0.56 9.44
N MET A 146 -15.15 0.72 10.69
CA MET A 146 -14.72 1.82 11.58
C MET A 146 -13.19 2.01 11.62
N ALA A 147 -12.44 0.91 11.73
CA ALA A 147 -10.98 0.92 11.75
C ALA A 147 -10.37 1.61 10.52
N ALA A 148 -10.89 1.29 9.33
CA ALA A 148 -10.41 1.84 8.09
C ALA A 148 -10.76 3.34 8.00
N LYS A 149 -12.00 3.70 8.34
CA LYS A 149 -12.48 5.09 8.28
C LYS A 149 -11.66 6.04 9.15
N LEU A 150 -11.46 5.63 10.40
CA LEU A 150 -10.70 6.44 11.35
C LEU A 150 -9.22 6.49 10.94
N LEU A 151 -8.65 5.40 10.40
CA LEU A 151 -7.24 5.37 10.00
C LEU A 151 -7.02 6.26 8.77
N HIS A 152 -7.96 6.26 7.82
CA HIS A 152 -7.97 7.21 6.70
C HIS A 152 -8.02 8.65 7.18
N ALA A 153 -8.92 8.97 8.12
CA ALA A 153 -9.01 10.31 8.70
C ALA A 153 -7.68 10.73 9.35
N GLY A 154 -7.05 9.84 10.12
CA GLY A 154 -5.73 10.08 10.72
C GLY A 154 -4.63 10.29 9.70
N ILE A 155 -4.46 9.38 8.73
CA ILE A 155 -3.41 9.48 7.69
C ILE A 155 -3.58 10.76 6.87
N THR A 156 -4.79 11.04 6.39
CA THR A 156 -5.04 12.23 5.55
C THR A 156 -4.87 13.55 6.34
N ALA A 157 -5.18 13.56 7.63
CA ALA A 157 -4.92 14.70 8.51
C ALA A 157 -3.42 14.95 8.66
N VAL A 158 -2.61 13.89 8.89
CA VAL A 158 -1.15 13.99 8.95
C VAL A 158 -0.58 14.52 7.63
N ILE A 159 -1.00 13.94 6.49
CA ILE A 159 -0.54 14.38 5.16
C ILE A 159 -0.90 15.84 4.86
N SER A 160 -2.06 16.30 5.34
CA SER A 160 -2.50 17.69 5.18
C SER A 160 -1.90 18.64 6.22
N HIS A 161 -1.08 18.16 7.15
CA HIS A 161 -0.61 18.88 8.34
C HIS A 161 -1.74 19.51 9.19
N ASP A 162 -2.92 18.89 9.19
CA ASP A 162 -4.09 19.39 9.91
C ASP A 162 -4.20 18.73 11.29
N ARG A 163 -3.64 19.42 12.30
CA ARG A 163 -3.58 18.92 13.68
C ARG A 163 -4.95 18.84 14.35
N GLU A 164 -5.87 19.73 14.01
CA GLU A 164 -7.23 19.72 14.56
C GLU A 164 -7.99 18.49 14.05
N ARG A 165 -7.91 18.21 12.74
CA ARG A 165 -8.50 17.00 12.15
C ARG A 165 -7.88 15.72 12.71
N LEU A 166 -6.58 15.73 13.00
CA LEU A 166 -5.92 14.58 13.62
C LEU A 166 -6.43 14.35 15.04
N ALA A 167 -6.56 15.42 15.84
CA ALA A 167 -7.12 15.35 17.18
C ALA A 167 -8.55 14.79 17.16
N ASP A 168 -9.42 15.32 16.29
CA ASP A 168 -10.78 14.83 16.12
C ASP A 168 -10.84 13.32 15.80
N ALA A 169 -9.98 12.85 14.89
CA ALA A 169 -9.95 11.44 14.50
C ALA A 169 -9.49 10.52 15.65
N LEU A 170 -8.56 11.00 16.48
CA LEU A 170 -8.09 10.28 17.66
C LEU A 170 -9.16 10.28 18.77
N ASP A 171 -9.89 11.38 18.96
CA ASP A 171 -10.98 11.46 19.93
C ASP A 171 -12.17 10.57 19.53
N GLU A 172 -12.50 10.52 18.23
CA GLU A 172 -13.50 9.58 17.72
C GLU A 172 -13.06 8.11 17.95
N TYR A 173 -11.78 7.81 17.77
CA TYR A 173 -11.22 6.50 18.08
C TYR A 173 -11.37 6.12 19.56
N GLU A 174 -11.18 7.05 20.49
CA GLU A 174 -11.33 6.78 21.94
C GLU A 174 -12.76 6.38 22.32
N THR A 175 -13.77 6.80 21.54
CA THR A 175 -15.15 6.34 21.74
C THR A 175 -15.39 4.89 21.33
N TRP A 176 -14.45 4.28 20.59
CA TRP A 176 -14.61 2.93 20.08
C TRP A 176 -14.33 1.89 21.17
N LYS A 177 -15.37 1.13 21.55
CA LYS A 177 -15.36 0.24 22.72
C LYS A 177 -14.39 -0.95 22.67
N LYS A 178 -14.07 -1.48 21.49
CA LYS A 178 -13.30 -2.75 21.34
C LYS A 178 -12.39 -2.72 20.11
N PRO A 179 -11.43 -1.79 20.05
CA PRO A 179 -10.44 -1.79 18.97
C PRO A 179 -9.57 -3.06 19.08
N LYS A 180 -9.19 -3.62 17.94
CA LYS A 180 -8.20 -4.70 17.90
C LYS A 180 -6.84 -4.13 18.31
N THR A 181 -5.99 -4.93 19.00
CA THR A 181 -4.69 -4.48 19.51
C THR A 181 -3.83 -3.81 18.45
N TYR A 182 -3.76 -4.37 17.24
CA TYR A 182 -2.94 -3.79 16.17
C TYR A 182 -3.42 -2.39 15.75
N ILE A 183 -4.73 -2.14 15.80
CA ILE A 183 -5.28 -0.82 15.54
C ILE A 183 -4.85 0.13 16.66
N SER A 184 -4.99 -0.28 17.93
CA SER A 184 -4.56 0.54 19.07
C SER A 184 -3.11 1.00 18.98
N CYS A 185 -2.20 0.15 18.47
CA CYS A 185 -0.81 0.52 18.27
C CYS A 185 -0.63 1.63 17.21
N MET A 186 -1.39 1.57 16.11
CA MET A 186 -1.39 2.63 15.09
C MET A 186 -1.86 3.96 15.68
N TYR A 187 -2.95 3.96 16.45
CA TYR A 187 -3.48 5.17 17.10
C TYR A 187 -2.55 5.73 18.16
N ALA A 188 -1.88 4.87 18.95
CA ALA A 188 -0.88 5.32 19.90
C ALA A 188 0.28 6.05 19.22
N THR A 189 0.70 5.58 18.04
CA THR A 189 1.73 6.24 17.23
C THR A 189 1.24 7.60 16.70
N LEU A 190 0.01 7.65 16.17
CA LEU A 190 -0.60 8.90 15.69
C LEU A 190 -0.81 9.92 16.82
N ARG A 191 -1.13 9.45 18.04
CA ARG A 191 -1.23 10.30 19.24
C ARG A 191 0.14 10.88 19.59
N GLY A 192 1.21 10.09 19.56
CA GLY A 192 2.57 10.61 19.75
C GLY A 192 2.97 11.66 18.70
N LEU A 193 2.55 11.49 17.44
CA LEU A 193 2.73 12.51 16.40
C LEU A 193 1.96 13.80 16.72
N LEU A 194 0.68 13.68 17.14
CA LEU A 194 -0.10 14.84 17.57
C LEU A 194 0.56 15.53 18.76
N ASP A 195 1.03 14.79 19.75
CA ASP A 195 1.61 15.34 20.98
C ASP A 195 3.06 15.82 20.80
N SER A 196 3.62 15.63 19.59
CA SER A 196 5.02 15.92 19.27
C SER A 196 6.01 15.17 20.17
N ASP A 197 5.69 13.94 20.53
CA ASP A 197 6.45 13.08 21.43
C ASP A 197 7.10 11.90 20.65
N ALA A 198 8.40 12.02 20.40
CA ALA A 198 9.18 11.00 19.69
C ALA A 198 9.26 9.66 20.44
N VAL A 199 9.25 9.69 21.78
CA VAL A 199 9.28 8.47 22.59
C VAL A 199 7.95 7.72 22.44
N GLN A 200 6.83 8.44 22.46
CA GLN A 200 5.51 7.85 22.26
C GLN A 200 5.34 7.28 20.84
N VAL A 201 5.85 7.97 19.82
CA VAL A 201 5.89 7.45 18.44
C VAL A 201 6.68 6.14 18.38
N ALA A 202 7.89 6.10 18.93
CA ALA A 202 8.73 4.90 18.94
C ALA A 202 8.05 3.73 19.68
N GLN A 203 7.44 3.99 20.83
CA GLN A 203 6.68 2.98 21.59
C GLN A 203 5.47 2.44 20.81
N GLY A 204 4.74 3.31 20.10
CA GLY A 204 3.62 2.93 19.25
C GLY A 204 4.03 2.01 18.10
N LEU A 205 5.12 2.38 17.40
CA LEU A 205 5.71 1.56 16.32
C LEU A 205 6.19 0.20 16.85
N ASP A 206 6.86 0.17 18.01
CA ASP A 206 7.31 -1.05 18.67
C ASP A 206 6.17 -1.97 19.04
N ALA A 207 5.11 -1.40 19.62
CA ALA A 207 3.90 -2.14 19.94
C ALA A 207 3.25 -2.72 18.68
N LEU A 208 3.23 -1.96 17.57
CA LEU A 208 2.65 -2.39 16.30
C LEU A 208 3.44 -3.57 15.69
N ILE A 209 4.77 -3.50 15.68
CA ILE A 209 5.66 -4.58 15.23
C ILE A 209 5.45 -5.85 16.05
N ASN A 210 5.26 -5.71 17.37
CA ASN A 210 5.02 -6.85 18.25
C ASN A 210 3.62 -7.44 18.07
N ALA A 211 2.61 -6.59 17.82
CA ALA A 211 1.24 -7.01 17.56
C ALA A 211 1.10 -7.72 16.21
N SER A 212 1.79 -7.25 15.17
CA SER A 212 1.69 -7.80 13.81
C SER A 212 2.13 -9.26 13.71
N ARG A 213 3.10 -9.68 14.54
CA ARG A 213 3.52 -11.10 14.67
C ARG A 213 2.36 -12.05 15.03
N LYS A 214 1.30 -11.54 15.64
CA LYS A 214 0.16 -12.33 16.16
C LYS A 214 -1.07 -12.25 15.25
N ILE A 215 -1.04 -11.46 14.18
CA ILE A 215 -2.16 -11.31 13.27
C ILE A 215 -2.09 -12.42 12.23
N PHE A 216 -3.20 -13.15 12.08
CA PHE A 216 -3.41 -13.96 10.88
C PHE A 216 -3.59 -13.02 9.69
N GLN A 217 -2.57 -12.91 8.86
CA GLN A 217 -2.63 -12.26 7.57
C GLN A 217 -3.33 -13.23 6.60
N HIS A 218 -4.27 -12.74 5.78
CA HIS A 218 -4.95 -13.56 4.76
C HIS A 218 -3.98 -14.08 3.68
N TYR A 219 -2.83 -13.43 3.53
CA TYR A 219 -1.77 -13.76 2.60
C TYR A 219 -0.56 -14.27 3.36
N ASP A 220 -0.09 -15.46 3.00
CA ASP A 220 0.87 -16.20 3.81
C ASP A 220 2.23 -15.51 3.94
N LEU A 221 2.68 -14.77 2.92
CA LEU A 221 3.97 -14.10 2.98
C LEU A 221 3.97 -12.85 3.87
N PHE A 222 2.80 -12.26 4.14
CA PHE A 222 2.71 -11.01 4.91
C PHE A 222 2.90 -11.22 6.41
N LYS A 223 2.96 -12.46 6.88
CA LYS A 223 3.30 -12.77 8.27
C LYS A 223 4.79 -12.59 8.57
N TYR A 224 5.64 -12.50 7.54
CA TYR A 224 7.10 -12.43 7.70
C TYR A 224 7.65 -11.00 7.75
N ILE A 225 7.15 -10.14 6.87
CA ILE A 225 7.45 -8.70 6.85
C ILE A 225 6.13 -7.97 7.06
N CYS A 226 6.10 -6.93 7.89
CA CYS A 226 4.90 -6.14 8.10
C CYS A 226 5.16 -4.74 7.56
N LEU A 227 4.49 -4.37 6.46
CA LEU A 227 4.67 -3.06 5.82
C LEU A 227 3.97 -1.94 6.58
N GLU A 228 2.95 -2.22 7.39
CA GLU A 228 2.20 -1.19 8.11
C GLU A 228 3.07 -0.36 9.08
N PRO A 229 3.95 -0.96 9.92
CA PRO A 229 4.95 -0.21 10.69
C PRO A 229 5.87 0.65 9.84
N HIS A 230 6.34 0.14 8.69
CA HIS A 230 7.19 0.92 7.77
C HIS A 230 6.45 2.12 7.22
N GLY A 231 5.20 1.92 6.78
CA GLY A 231 4.36 3.01 6.29
C GLY A 231 4.07 4.08 7.33
N LEU A 232 3.82 3.67 8.57
CA LEU A 232 3.56 4.60 9.67
C LEU A 232 4.84 5.33 10.09
N TYR A 233 5.99 4.65 10.10
CA TYR A 233 7.30 5.27 10.29
C TYR A 233 7.57 6.33 9.21
N GLU A 234 7.37 5.99 7.93
CA GLU A 234 7.59 6.93 6.82
C GLU A 234 6.63 8.11 6.87
N LEU A 235 5.37 7.90 7.29
CA LEU A 235 4.42 8.98 7.52
C LEU A 235 4.90 9.94 8.63
N CYS A 236 5.30 9.41 9.78
CA CYS A 236 5.81 10.22 10.89
C CYS A 236 7.07 10.99 10.52
N ARG A 237 8.04 10.31 9.89
CA ARG A 237 9.30 10.89 9.47
C ARG A 237 9.12 11.98 8.41
N TRP A 238 8.20 11.76 7.46
CA TRP A 238 7.88 12.78 6.45
C TRP A 238 7.23 14.01 7.09
N TYR A 239 6.35 13.82 8.08
CA TYR A 239 5.72 14.91 8.81
C TYR A 239 6.74 15.73 9.60
N ASP A 240 7.60 15.06 10.38
CA ASP A 240 8.72 15.64 11.10
C ASP A 240 9.75 14.53 11.43
N ALA A 241 10.98 14.69 10.96
CA ALA A 241 12.03 13.70 11.14
C ALA A 241 12.41 13.50 12.62
N GLU A 242 12.23 14.52 13.48
CA GLU A 242 12.55 14.41 14.91
C GLU A 242 11.61 13.45 15.64
N LEU A 243 10.38 13.24 15.13
CA LEU A 243 9.41 12.33 15.74
C LEU A 243 9.83 10.86 15.70
N VAL A 244 10.76 10.51 14.82
CA VAL A 244 11.25 9.13 14.70
C VAL A 244 12.68 8.96 15.24
N SER A 245 13.24 9.97 15.89
CA SER A 245 14.61 9.97 16.44
C SER A 245 14.84 8.87 17.49
N GLU A 246 13.83 8.54 18.27
CA GLU A 246 13.87 7.52 19.33
C GLU A 246 13.57 6.10 18.83
N PHE A 247 13.11 5.96 17.57
CA PHE A 247 12.84 4.65 16.99
C PHE A 247 14.13 4.01 16.49
N ASN A 248 14.37 2.75 16.86
CA ASN A 248 15.53 1.98 16.38
C ASN A 248 15.19 1.26 15.06
N PRO A 249 15.73 1.68 13.90
CA PRO A 249 15.46 1.03 12.62
C PRO A 249 16.34 -0.20 12.34
N ASP A 250 17.41 -0.43 13.11
CA ASP A 250 18.37 -1.54 12.91
C ASP A 250 17.85 -2.88 13.47
N ARG A 251 16.56 -3.14 13.27
CA ARG A 251 15.85 -4.30 13.80
C ARG A 251 15.66 -5.40 12.76
N CYS A 252 15.39 -6.59 13.27
CA CYS A 252 15.01 -7.74 12.45
C CYS A 252 13.49 -7.86 12.32
N LEU A 253 13.06 -8.86 11.54
CA LEU A 253 11.66 -9.16 11.22
C LEU A 253 10.73 -9.14 12.45
N PRO A 254 9.47 -8.69 12.29
CA PRO A 254 8.79 -8.37 11.02
C PRO A 254 9.07 -6.95 10.50
N TRP A 255 9.88 -6.16 11.19
CA TRP A 255 10.53 -4.99 10.60
C TRP A 255 11.62 -5.46 9.64
N ASP A 256 11.75 -4.79 8.49
CA ASP A 256 12.69 -5.18 7.44
C ASP A 256 13.73 -4.08 7.26
N ASN A 257 14.87 -4.21 7.96
CA ASN A 257 15.95 -3.24 7.85
C ASN A 257 16.44 -3.08 6.40
N GLY A 258 16.41 -4.15 5.59
CA GLY A 258 16.82 -4.07 4.19
C GLY A 258 15.91 -3.16 3.36
N LEU A 259 14.58 -3.26 3.57
CA LEU A 259 13.62 -2.34 2.97
C LEU A 259 13.86 -0.90 3.43
N TYR A 260 13.98 -0.70 4.75
CA TYR A 260 14.26 0.61 5.33
C TYR A 260 15.50 1.25 4.69
N GLN A 261 16.65 0.56 4.72
CA GLN A 261 17.91 1.07 4.15
C GLN A 261 17.78 1.40 2.67
N TRP A 262 17.06 0.58 1.91
CA TRP A 262 16.84 0.84 0.49
C TRP A 262 16.02 2.11 0.27
N VAL A 263 14.91 2.27 1.02
CA VAL A 263 14.05 3.47 0.93
C VAL A 263 14.85 4.73 1.32
N ARG A 264 15.62 4.68 2.42
CA ARG A 264 16.52 5.77 2.83
C ARG A 264 17.53 6.15 1.74
N SER A 265 18.03 5.17 0.99
CA SER A 265 19.02 5.39 -0.07
C SER A 265 18.40 5.89 -1.40
N ASN A 266 17.06 5.89 -1.52
CA ASN A 266 16.34 6.18 -2.76
C ASN A 266 15.23 7.22 -2.59
N GLU A 267 15.27 8.08 -1.57
CA GLU A 267 14.20 9.06 -1.26
C GLU A 267 13.78 9.97 -2.42
N SER A 268 14.64 10.18 -3.41
CA SER A 268 14.37 11.02 -4.59
C SER A 268 13.85 10.24 -5.81
N ARG A 269 13.65 8.94 -5.69
CA ARG A 269 13.25 8.06 -6.80
C ARG A 269 11.93 7.41 -6.48
N ILE A 270 10.95 7.61 -7.37
CA ILE A 270 9.66 6.94 -7.25
C ILE A 270 9.89 5.44 -7.47
N PRO A 271 9.56 4.59 -6.51
CA PRO A 271 9.95 3.20 -6.55
C PRO A 271 8.83 2.39 -7.20
N HIS A 272 8.37 2.68 -8.41
CA HIS A 272 7.42 1.79 -9.12
C HIS A 272 8.11 1.04 -10.26
N TYR A 273 7.51 -0.07 -10.71
CA TYR A 273 7.98 -0.79 -11.89
C TYR A 273 7.86 0.07 -13.16
N ASP A 274 8.90 0.08 -13.98
CA ASP A 274 8.78 0.49 -15.38
C ASP A 274 8.07 -0.61 -16.17
N VAL A 275 6.89 -0.28 -16.69
CA VAL A 275 6.01 -1.16 -17.45
C VAL A 275 5.74 -0.64 -18.84
N ALA A 276 6.53 0.32 -19.34
CA ALA A 276 6.36 0.89 -20.67
C ALA A 276 6.35 -0.18 -21.78
N SER A 277 7.14 -1.25 -21.59
CA SER A 277 7.20 -2.40 -22.50
C SER A 277 5.94 -3.28 -22.50
N LEU A 278 5.14 -3.23 -21.43
CA LEU A 278 3.85 -3.93 -21.33
C LEU A 278 2.70 -3.05 -21.83
N SER A 279 2.70 -1.77 -21.47
CA SER A 279 1.71 -0.77 -21.89
C SER A 279 2.21 0.64 -21.60
N THR A 280 2.47 1.43 -22.64
CA THR A 280 2.82 2.86 -22.51
C THR A 280 1.76 3.66 -21.77
N ALA A 281 0.47 3.44 -22.10
CA ALA A 281 -0.63 4.12 -21.43
C ALA A 281 -0.69 3.77 -19.93
N LEU A 282 -0.42 2.52 -19.54
CA LEU A 282 -0.34 2.17 -18.12
C LEU A 282 0.88 2.82 -17.44
N GLN A 283 2.02 2.92 -18.12
CA GLN A 283 3.17 3.62 -17.58
C GLN A 283 2.86 5.10 -17.34
N GLU A 284 2.19 5.76 -18.28
CA GLU A 284 1.73 7.14 -18.11
C GLU A 284 0.78 7.28 -16.92
N TRP A 285 -0.15 6.33 -16.74
CA TRP A 285 -1.06 6.29 -15.60
C TRP A 285 -0.32 6.16 -14.27
N LEU A 286 0.66 5.26 -14.19
CA LEU A 286 1.50 5.09 -13.01
C LEU A 286 2.31 6.36 -12.69
N VAL A 287 2.75 7.12 -13.69
CA VAL A 287 3.56 8.34 -13.47
C VAL A 287 2.68 9.54 -13.11
N GLN A 288 1.64 9.80 -13.90
CA GLN A 288 0.83 11.01 -13.79
C GLN A 288 -0.16 10.96 -12.63
N LEU A 289 -0.47 9.75 -12.15
CA LEU A 289 -1.48 9.52 -11.12
C LEU A 289 -2.85 10.17 -11.40
N PRO A 290 -3.45 10.07 -12.61
CA PRO A 290 -4.84 10.47 -12.76
C PRO A 290 -5.75 9.75 -11.77
N PHE A 291 -6.39 10.54 -10.94
CA PHE A 291 -7.45 10.05 -10.09
C PHE A 291 -8.76 10.11 -10.84
N ARG A 292 -9.47 8.98 -10.87
CA ARG A 292 -10.77 8.88 -11.55
C ARG A 292 -11.75 9.99 -11.13
N ASP A 293 -11.73 10.40 -9.86
CA ASP A 293 -12.58 11.45 -9.30
C ASP A 293 -12.35 12.84 -9.90
N GLU A 294 -11.17 13.09 -10.47
CA GLU A 294 -10.85 14.35 -11.15
C GLU A 294 -11.21 14.34 -12.64
N LEU A 295 -11.37 13.16 -13.23
CA LEU A 295 -11.54 12.98 -14.67
C LEU A 295 -12.99 13.14 -15.16
N ALA A 296 -13.89 13.75 -14.36
CA ALA A 296 -15.27 14.04 -14.75
C ALA A 296 -16.01 12.85 -15.40
N HIS A 297 -15.82 11.64 -14.88
CA HIS A 297 -16.59 10.49 -15.34
C HIS A 297 -17.92 10.43 -14.60
N HIS A 298 -18.95 10.97 -15.24
CA HIS A 298 -20.32 10.61 -14.89
C HIS A 298 -20.51 9.12 -15.18
N TRP A 299 -20.79 8.33 -14.16
CA TRP A 299 -21.55 7.10 -14.40
C TRP A 299 -22.85 7.54 -15.06
N PRO A 300 -23.24 6.99 -16.23
CA PRO A 300 -24.56 7.27 -16.74
C PRO A 300 -25.54 6.84 -15.65
N SER A 301 -26.32 7.81 -15.17
CA SER A 301 -27.42 7.57 -14.25
C SER A 301 -28.23 6.40 -14.79
N GLU A 302 -28.40 5.36 -13.96
CA GLU A 302 -29.26 4.23 -14.28
C GLU A 302 -30.58 4.75 -14.88
N ARG A 303 -30.88 4.28 -16.10
CA ARG A 303 -32.20 4.47 -16.72
C ARG A 303 -33.19 3.48 -16.15
#